data_AF-A0A1G9YW47-F1
#
_entry.id   AF-A0A1G9YW47-F1
#
_cell.length_a   1.000
_cell.length_b   1.000
_cell.length_c   1.000
_cell.angle_alpha   90.00
_cell.angle_beta   90.00
_cell.angle_gamma   90.00
#
_symmetry.space_group_name_H-M   'P 1'
#
loop_
_entity.id
_entity.type
_entity.pdbx_description
1 polymer ?
#
loop_
_entity_poly.entity_id
_entity_poly.type
_entity_poly.pdbx_seq_one_letter_code
_entity_poly.pdbx_strand_id
1 'polypeptide(L)'
;MVAAAAAPLLGVTAPAEPAAFLAWPLLGLLAALPVVAALIARSRGRVALAAGILIPPALLAPGRAAVDLQLLDEASLAARPELLLPHSLNVLSAGPGLVALLAGHAVTVAAGVFAARSLARAGDGGEPKYGLFAFTLCVGVLVSVGLAAAPFRSTDPYLRPTAVLDAPPWVMVGMLLIAVAVPLAAALAISSAEPEAARGGLVGLVLAVLGLIVPPIVSTIASDQFFITWGPLVALGGAALLAVLAVPAGRGREPAAGGEDVELPGQERLQMVAGVLAVLSGLASMVGALLSTVDVPPDLPSLVNYPARMLLPAGLVLLVLGLTMAVRGLASTLRPALAVAWAGVVFAAAIALDVVVGAVGVAGVEVGPGTWALIAAVALALGTGAAAALAGGVERDEVDLSEPIRNDALFLPVGLAVALSAAAYVVPVLSAPDFIAPGLLSPLRISSWGVLVAMLTVVAASALSLFCRPRRAAALLLGAAFVVGLRAAELPLTVQRVEGAAAASGMWFAVGSFVVLLIAAGIALSRKEKATT
;
A
#
# COMPACT_ATOMS: atom_id res chain seq x y z
N MET A 1 1.84 10.39 -26.37
CA MET A 1 2.37 9.01 -26.28
C MET A 1 3.48 8.73 -27.29
N VAL A 2 3.27 8.86 -28.61
CA VAL A 2 4.35 8.72 -29.62
C VAL A 2 5.50 9.73 -29.41
N ALA A 3 5.17 10.98 -29.07
CA ALA A 3 6.18 12.00 -28.74
C ALA A 3 7.07 11.61 -27.55
N ALA A 4 6.50 11.03 -26.49
CA ALA A 4 7.27 10.57 -25.33
C ALA A 4 8.19 9.38 -25.66
N ALA A 5 7.76 8.50 -26.57
CA ALA A 5 8.56 7.37 -27.04
C ALA A 5 9.75 7.78 -27.93
N ALA A 6 9.61 8.91 -28.63
CA ALA A 6 10.68 9.49 -29.46
C ALA A 6 11.72 10.28 -28.65
N ALA A 7 11.47 10.54 -27.36
CA ALA A 7 12.35 11.35 -26.53
C ALA A 7 13.81 10.87 -26.47
N PRO A 8 14.11 9.55 -26.37
CA PRO A 8 15.50 9.07 -26.43
C PRO A 8 16.18 9.36 -27.77
N LEU A 9 15.42 9.37 -28.89
CA LEU A 9 15.95 9.65 -30.23
C LEU A 9 16.28 11.14 -30.42
N LEU A 10 15.55 12.02 -29.74
CA LEU A 10 15.75 13.46 -29.79
C LEU A 10 16.85 13.94 -28.84
N GLY A 11 17.25 13.11 -27.86
CA GLY A 11 18.16 13.48 -26.78
C GLY A 11 17.43 14.24 -25.68
N VAL A 12 17.38 13.66 -24.48
CA VAL A 12 16.73 14.29 -23.31
C VAL A 12 17.64 15.31 -22.62
N THR A 13 18.94 15.30 -22.91
CA THR A 13 19.94 16.25 -22.42
C THR A 13 20.73 16.91 -23.55
N ALA A 14 21.41 18.01 -23.24
CA ALA A 14 22.40 18.68 -24.06
C ALA A 14 23.66 18.97 -23.21
N PRO A 15 24.85 18.42 -23.57
CA PRO A 15 25.08 17.49 -24.69
C PRO A 15 24.27 16.18 -24.55
N ALA A 16 23.97 15.56 -25.70
CA ALA A 16 23.17 14.35 -25.75
C ALA A 16 24.01 13.16 -25.27
N GLU A 17 23.53 12.51 -24.22
CA GLU A 17 24.08 11.27 -23.70
C GLU A 17 23.08 10.14 -24.02
N PRO A 18 23.55 8.96 -24.46
CA PRO A 18 22.67 7.89 -24.90
C PRO A 18 21.94 7.22 -23.73
N ALA A 19 20.83 6.54 -24.02
CA ALA A 19 20.22 5.60 -23.09
C ALA A 19 21.13 4.36 -22.91
N ALA A 20 21.02 3.67 -21.78
CA ALA A 20 21.78 2.46 -21.47
C ALA A 20 21.52 1.30 -22.46
N PHE A 21 20.37 1.33 -23.15
CA PHE A 21 19.99 0.36 -24.17
C PHE A 21 19.05 1.00 -25.20
N LEU A 22 18.73 0.27 -26.26
CA LEU A 22 17.80 0.72 -27.31
C LEU A 22 16.34 0.75 -26.78
N ALA A 23 16.02 1.74 -25.96
CA ALA A 23 14.78 1.80 -25.18
C ALA A 23 13.56 2.33 -25.94
N TRP A 24 13.75 3.08 -27.03
CA TRP A 24 12.65 3.74 -27.74
C TRP A 24 11.55 2.78 -28.25
N PRO A 25 11.81 1.55 -28.74
CA PRO A 25 10.73 0.66 -29.17
C PRO A 25 9.92 0.15 -27.99
N LEU A 26 10.59 -0.14 -26.87
CA LEU A 26 9.94 -0.58 -25.64
C LEU A 26 9.04 0.53 -25.08
N LEU A 27 9.57 1.76 -24.98
CA LEU A 27 8.81 2.91 -24.52
C LEU A 27 7.64 3.23 -25.46
N GLY A 28 7.84 3.10 -26.77
CA GLY A 28 6.79 3.21 -27.79
C GLY A 28 5.68 2.19 -27.58
N LEU A 29 6.04 0.93 -27.41
CA LEU A 29 5.09 -0.16 -27.17
C LEU A 29 4.30 0.10 -25.88
N LEU A 30 4.98 0.35 -24.76
CA LEU A 30 4.34 0.60 -23.46
C LEU A 30 3.43 1.82 -23.49
N ALA A 31 3.85 2.90 -24.16
CA ALA A 31 3.02 4.09 -24.32
C ALA A 31 1.80 3.85 -25.23
N ALA A 32 1.91 2.96 -26.22
CA ALA A 32 0.81 2.64 -27.14
C ALA A 32 -0.24 1.70 -26.52
N LEU A 33 0.15 0.82 -25.58
CA LEU A 33 -0.73 -0.22 -25.03
C LEU A 33 -2.09 0.30 -24.52
N PRO A 34 -2.19 1.36 -23.68
CA PRO A 34 -3.48 1.85 -23.21
C PRO A 34 -4.37 2.36 -24.36
N VAL A 35 -3.77 3.04 -25.34
CA VAL A 35 -4.50 3.60 -26.50
C VAL A 35 -5.00 2.48 -27.41
N VAL A 36 -4.14 1.52 -27.74
CA VAL A 36 -4.51 0.37 -28.57
C VAL A 36 -5.61 -0.44 -27.89
N ALA A 37 -5.51 -0.69 -26.58
CA ALA A 37 -6.55 -1.38 -25.82
C ALA A 37 -7.88 -0.60 -25.82
N ALA A 38 -7.84 0.72 -25.64
CA ALA A 38 -9.03 1.58 -25.72
C ALA A 38 -9.65 1.60 -27.12
N LEU A 39 -8.84 1.64 -28.19
CA LEU A 39 -9.31 1.57 -29.59
C LEU A 39 -9.94 0.21 -29.91
N ILE A 40 -9.35 -0.89 -29.43
CA ILE A 40 -9.94 -2.24 -29.57
C ILE A 40 -11.26 -2.33 -28.80
N ALA A 41 -11.34 -1.78 -27.59
CA ALA A 41 -12.60 -1.72 -26.84
C ALA A 41 -13.66 -0.89 -27.59
N ARG A 42 -13.28 0.29 -28.08
CA ARG A 42 -14.17 1.19 -28.81
C ARG A 42 -14.69 0.59 -30.12
N SER A 43 -13.82 -0.06 -30.89
CA SER A 43 -14.18 -0.72 -32.15
C SER A 43 -15.12 -1.91 -31.94
N ARG A 44 -15.10 -2.52 -30.75
CA ARG A 44 -16.06 -3.54 -30.32
C ARG A 44 -17.35 -2.97 -29.69
N GLY A 45 -17.58 -1.66 -29.80
CA GLY A 45 -18.75 -0.98 -29.23
C GLY A 45 -18.69 -0.74 -27.72
N ARG A 46 -17.62 -1.15 -27.03
CA ARG A 46 -17.45 -1.03 -25.57
C ARG A 46 -16.87 0.32 -25.17
N VAL A 47 -17.70 1.36 -25.26
CA VAL A 47 -17.28 2.75 -25.01
C VAL A 47 -16.88 2.98 -23.54
N ALA A 48 -17.64 2.41 -22.60
CA ALA A 48 -17.36 2.51 -21.18
C ALA A 48 -16.02 1.84 -20.82
N LEU A 49 -15.74 0.65 -21.36
CA LEU A 49 -14.45 -0.02 -21.23
C LEU A 49 -13.31 0.85 -21.77
N ALA A 50 -13.49 1.41 -22.98
CA ALA A 50 -12.49 2.25 -23.61
C ALA A 50 -12.19 3.52 -22.79
N ALA A 51 -13.23 4.19 -22.28
CA ALA A 51 -13.08 5.36 -21.42
C ALA A 51 -12.38 4.99 -20.10
N GLY A 52 -12.78 3.89 -19.47
CA GLY A 52 -12.16 3.38 -18.25
C GLY A 52 -10.66 3.14 -18.42
N ILE A 53 -10.22 2.54 -19.53
CA ILE A 53 -8.80 2.25 -19.80
C ILE A 53 -7.94 3.52 -19.81
N LEU A 54 -8.47 4.66 -20.26
CA LEU A 54 -7.70 5.90 -20.45
C LEU A 54 -7.59 6.76 -19.18
N ILE A 55 -8.46 6.56 -18.18
CA ILE A 55 -8.49 7.39 -16.96
C ILE A 55 -7.24 7.18 -16.08
N PRO A 56 -6.84 5.95 -15.71
CA PRO A 56 -5.68 5.74 -14.84
C PRO A 56 -4.34 6.22 -15.44
N PRO A 57 -4.00 5.97 -16.71
CA PRO A 57 -2.79 6.55 -17.31
C PRO A 57 -2.74 8.08 -17.20
N ALA A 58 -3.89 8.75 -17.31
CA ALA A 58 -4.00 10.20 -17.15
C ALA A 58 -3.83 10.66 -15.70
N LEU A 59 -4.32 9.88 -14.72
CA LEU A 59 -4.10 10.16 -13.29
C LEU A 59 -2.62 10.05 -12.88
N LEU A 60 -1.88 9.12 -13.50
CA LEU A 60 -0.45 8.91 -13.21
C LEU A 60 0.46 9.90 -13.98
N ALA A 61 -0.01 10.47 -15.09
CA ALA A 61 0.79 11.33 -15.95
C ALA A 61 1.40 12.58 -15.26
N PRO A 62 0.71 13.30 -14.35
CA PRO A 62 1.31 14.42 -13.62
C PRO A 62 2.52 14.00 -12.76
N GLY A 63 2.44 12.86 -12.09
CA GLY A 63 3.55 12.34 -11.30
C GLY A 63 4.73 11.93 -12.19
N ARG A 64 4.46 11.31 -13.35
CA ARG A 64 5.51 11.00 -14.35
C ARG A 64 6.16 12.26 -14.90
N ALA A 65 5.36 13.29 -15.20
CA ALA A 65 5.87 14.57 -15.65
C ALA A 65 6.77 15.22 -14.59
N ALA A 66 6.38 15.16 -13.31
CA ALA A 66 7.21 15.66 -12.22
C ALA A 66 8.54 14.89 -12.09
N VAL A 67 8.55 13.55 -12.24
CA VAL A 67 9.80 12.78 -12.30
C VAL A 67 10.67 13.24 -13.48
N ASP A 68 10.08 13.44 -14.66
CA ASP A 68 10.82 13.88 -15.85
C ASP A 68 11.32 15.33 -15.74
N LEU A 69 10.67 16.19 -14.93
CA LEU A 69 11.15 17.55 -14.63
C LEU A 69 12.49 17.56 -13.86
N GLN A 70 12.88 16.46 -13.21
CA GLN A 70 14.21 16.33 -12.61
C GLN A 70 15.34 16.52 -13.64
N LEU A 71 15.07 16.25 -14.92
CA LEU A 71 16.01 16.47 -16.02
C LEU A 71 16.35 17.95 -16.26
N LEU A 72 15.59 18.90 -15.72
CA LEU A 72 15.90 20.34 -15.77
C LEU A 72 16.94 20.76 -14.73
N ASP A 73 17.06 20.01 -13.64
CA ASP A 73 17.89 20.37 -12.49
C ASP A 73 19.19 19.57 -12.53
N GLU A 74 19.11 18.26 -12.28
CA GLU A 74 20.24 17.36 -12.36
C GLU A 74 19.81 16.02 -12.95
N ALA A 75 20.12 15.83 -14.23
CA ALA A 75 19.59 14.74 -15.05
C ALA A 75 20.05 13.35 -14.60
N SER A 76 21.25 13.24 -14.02
CA SER A 76 21.79 11.99 -13.45
C SER A 76 20.92 11.45 -12.30
N LEU A 77 20.28 12.35 -11.53
CA LEU A 77 19.46 11.98 -10.39
C LEU A 77 18.03 11.55 -10.75
N ALA A 78 17.64 11.67 -12.03
CA ALA A 78 16.35 11.14 -12.50
C ALA A 78 16.33 9.59 -12.50
N ALA A 79 17.49 8.94 -12.49
CA ALA A 79 17.65 7.47 -12.45
C ALA A 79 16.82 6.72 -13.52
N ARG A 80 16.82 7.26 -14.76
CA ARG A 80 16.11 6.69 -15.92
C ARG A 80 17.09 6.16 -16.99
N PRO A 81 17.70 4.99 -16.78
CA PRO A 81 18.67 4.40 -17.73
C PRO A 81 18.08 4.18 -19.13
N GLU A 82 16.76 4.04 -19.24
CA GLU A 82 16.05 3.97 -20.52
C GLU A 82 15.99 5.30 -21.29
N LEU A 83 16.35 6.41 -20.66
CA LEU A 83 16.40 7.75 -21.29
C LEU A 83 17.84 8.27 -21.41
N LEU A 84 18.67 8.02 -20.39
CA LEU A 84 19.97 8.64 -20.22
C LEU A 84 20.87 7.76 -19.34
N LEU A 85 22.11 7.52 -19.79
CA LEU A 85 23.20 6.97 -19.00
C LEU A 85 24.41 7.94 -19.09
N PRO A 86 24.67 8.77 -18.06
CA PRO A 86 25.77 9.72 -18.11
C PRO A 86 27.14 9.02 -18.00
N HIS A 87 28.10 9.38 -18.85
CA HIS A 87 29.48 8.85 -18.79
C HIS A 87 30.51 9.91 -18.39
N SER A 88 30.06 11.13 -18.07
CA SER A 88 30.92 12.28 -17.80
C SER A 88 30.35 13.16 -16.69
N LEU A 89 31.21 13.97 -16.07
CA LEU A 89 30.84 15.00 -15.09
C LEU A 89 30.38 16.31 -15.76
N ASN A 90 30.01 16.26 -17.04
CA ASN A 90 29.54 17.45 -17.75
C ASN A 90 28.19 17.91 -17.18
N VAL A 91 27.99 19.22 -17.13
CA VAL A 91 26.68 19.78 -16.79
C VAL A 91 25.72 19.48 -17.92
N LEU A 92 24.72 18.65 -17.65
CA LEU A 92 23.69 18.24 -18.61
C LEU A 92 22.49 19.18 -18.49
N SER A 93 22.27 19.99 -19.53
CA SER A 93 21.06 20.82 -19.65
C SER A 93 19.93 20.05 -20.34
N ALA A 94 18.68 20.49 -20.21
CA ALA A 94 17.55 19.82 -20.86
C ALA A 94 17.61 19.88 -22.39
N GLY A 95 17.44 18.73 -23.02
CA GLY A 95 17.36 18.57 -24.47
C GLY A 95 15.92 18.58 -25.00
N PRO A 96 15.73 18.59 -26.33
CA PRO A 96 14.40 18.61 -26.96
C PRO A 96 13.58 17.35 -26.66
N GLY A 97 14.22 16.23 -26.30
CA GLY A 97 13.55 15.02 -25.84
C GLY A 97 12.69 15.24 -24.59
N LEU A 98 13.11 16.13 -23.67
CA LEU A 98 12.30 16.46 -22.49
C LEU A 98 10.98 17.12 -22.87
N VAL A 99 10.99 18.04 -23.83
CA VAL A 99 9.78 18.70 -24.32
C VAL A 99 8.81 17.67 -24.90
N ALA A 100 9.33 16.67 -25.63
CA ALA A 100 8.54 15.59 -26.20
C ALA A 100 7.92 14.69 -25.11
N LEU A 101 8.63 14.43 -24.00
CA LEU A 101 8.08 13.72 -22.82
C LEU A 101 6.93 14.50 -22.19
N LEU A 102 7.16 15.78 -21.87
CA LEU A 102 6.17 16.64 -21.21
C LEU A 102 4.91 16.83 -22.07
N ALA A 103 5.08 17.05 -23.39
CA ALA A 103 3.97 17.09 -24.33
C ALA A 103 3.20 15.75 -24.37
N GLY A 104 3.92 14.62 -24.29
CA GLY A 104 3.33 13.30 -24.20
C GLY A 104 2.45 13.11 -22.96
N HIS A 105 2.89 13.61 -21.80
CA HIS A 105 2.11 13.58 -20.56
C HIS A 105 0.88 14.49 -20.64
N ALA A 106 1.03 15.71 -21.17
CA ALA A 106 -0.08 16.65 -21.36
C ALA A 106 -1.20 16.07 -22.23
N VAL A 107 -0.85 15.42 -23.35
CA VAL A 107 -1.81 14.73 -24.21
C VAL A 107 -2.50 13.57 -23.49
N THR A 108 -1.77 12.83 -22.64
CA THR A 108 -2.32 11.72 -21.85
C THR A 108 -3.35 12.23 -20.84
N VAL A 109 -3.05 13.34 -20.14
CA VAL A 109 -3.99 14.01 -19.24
C VAL A 109 -5.25 14.45 -19.99
N ALA A 110 -5.10 15.13 -21.13
CA ALA A 110 -6.22 15.56 -21.94
C ALA A 110 -7.12 14.39 -22.36
N ALA A 111 -6.53 13.29 -22.82
CA ALA A 111 -7.27 12.08 -23.20
C ALA A 111 -8.09 11.50 -22.03
N GLY A 112 -7.51 11.41 -20.83
CA GLY A 112 -8.23 10.94 -19.65
C GLY A 112 -9.34 11.89 -19.20
N VAL A 113 -9.15 13.20 -19.30
CA VAL A 113 -10.21 14.19 -19.01
C VAL A 113 -11.39 14.02 -19.97
N PHE A 114 -11.14 13.83 -21.26
CA PHE A 114 -12.20 13.55 -22.23
C PHE A 114 -12.90 12.22 -21.94
N ALA A 115 -12.14 11.17 -21.59
CA ALA A 115 -12.70 9.88 -21.19
C ALA A 115 -13.59 9.99 -19.94
N ALA A 116 -13.12 10.66 -18.88
CA ALA A 116 -13.88 10.89 -17.65
C ALA A 116 -15.17 11.68 -17.91
N ARG A 117 -15.11 12.74 -18.72
CA ARG A 117 -16.31 13.51 -19.13
C ARG A 117 -17.30 12.68 -19.93
N SER A 118 -16.82 11.75 -20.76
CA SER A 118 -17.70 10.86 -21.52
C SER A 118 -18.47 9.90 -20.61
N LEU A 119 -17.83 9.42 -19.54
CA LEU A 119 -18.45 8.52 -18.57
C LEU A 119 -19.41 9.26 -17.63
N ALA A 120 -19.06 10.47 -17.18
CA ALA A 120 -19.92 11.29 -16.33
C ALA A 120 -21.24 11.69 -16.99
N ARG A 121 -21.27 11.84 -18.32
CA ARG A 121 -22.49 12.12 -19.08
C ARG A 121 -23.42 10.93 -19.23
N ALA A 122 -22.95 9.72 -18.95
CA ALA A 122 -23.74 8.50 -19.08
C ALA A 122 -24.72 8.28 -17.90
N GLY A 123 -24.57 9.00 -16.77
CA GLY A 123 -25.49 8.98 -15.63
C GLY A 123 -25.28 7.83 -14.62
N ASP A 124 -25.49 8.14 -13.33
CA ASP A 124 -25.38 7.27 -12.12
C ASP A 124 -26.53 6.24 -12.02
N GLY A 125 -26.48 5.14 -11.26
CA GLY A 125 -25.63 4.82 -10.11
C GLY A 125 -25.88 3.36 -9.73
N GLY A 126 -24.85 2.53 -9.87
CA GLY A 126 -24.85 1.17 -9.37
C GLY A 126 -24.36 1.17 -7.93
N GLU A 127 -24.90 0.28 -7.10
CA GLU A 127 -24.38 0.10 -5.74
C GLU A 127 -22.91 -0.33 -5.77
N PRO A 128 -22.03 0.37 -5.04
CA PRO A 128 -20.60 0.03 -5.01
C PRO A 128 -20.38 -1.34 -4.37
N LYS A 129 -19.55 -2.18 -4.99
CA LYS A 129 -19.14 -3.49 -4.46
C LYS A 129 -18.19 -3.29 -3.27
N TYR A 130 -18.72 -3.17 -2.04
CA TYR A 130 -17.94 -2.72 -0.88
C TYR A 130 -16.75 -3.65 -0.55
N GLY A 131 -16.89 -4.97 -0.77
CA GLY A 131 -15.82 -5.94 -0.52
C GLY A 131 -14.69 -5.85 -1.54
N LEU A 132 -15.05 -5.86 -2.83
CA LEU A 132 -14.09 -5.76 -3.93
C LEU A 132 -13.38 -4.39 -3.90
N PHE A 133 -14.08 -3.35 -3.46
CA PHE A 133 -13.52 -2.01 -3.26
C PHE A 133 -12.35 -2.01 -2.28
N ALA A 134 -12.57 -2.51 -1.07
CA ALA A 134 -11.54 -2.50 -0.02
C ALA A 134 -10.29 -3.29 -0.45
N PHE A 135 -10.47 -4.47 -1.04
CA PHE A 135 -9.35 -5.27 -1.51
C PHE A 135 -8.59 -4.60 -2.65
N THR A 136 -9.30 -4.08 -3.65
CA THR A 136 -8.70 -3.40 -4.80
C THR A 136 -7.90 -2.17 -4.37
N LEU A 137 -8.38 -1.44 -3.36
CA LEU A 137 -7.67 -0.34 -2.73
C LEU A 137 -6.39 -0.82 -2.02
N CYS A 138 -6.46 -1.89 -1.22
CA CYS A 138 -5.28 -2.49 -0.59
C CYS A 138 -4.23 -2.94 -1.60
N VAL A 139 -4.66 -3.55 -2.71
CA VAL A 139 -3.75 -3.94 -3.80
C VAL A 139 -3.13 -2.71 -4.47
N GLY A 140 -3.90 -1.63 -4.65
CA GLY A 140 -3.37 -0.35 -5.12
C GLY A 140 -2.30 0.22 -4.19
N VAL A 141 -2.50 0.16 -2.88
CA VAL A 141 -1.48 0.57 -1.88
C VAL A 141 -0.23 -0.32 -1.98
N LEU A 142 -0.40 -1.64 -2.13
CA LEU A 142 0.72 -2.56 -2.32
C LEU A 142 1.55 -2.21 -3.56
N VAL A 143 0.89 -1.88 -4.68
CA VAL A 143 1.58 -1.41 -5.88
C VAL A 143 2.34 -0.12 -5.60
N SER A 144 1.73 0.85 -4.91
CA SER A 144 2.40 2.10 -4.52
C SER A 144 3.64 1.87 -3.66
N VAL A 145 3.59 0.93 -2.71
CA VAL A 145 4.76 0.55 -1.89
C VAL A 145 5.88 -0.02 -2.75
N GLY A 146 5.55 -0.89 -3.71
CA GLY A 146 6.54 -1.41 -4.66
C GLY A 146 7.16 -0.32 -5.53
N LEU A 147 6.35 0.64 -5.99
CA LEU A 147 6.81 1.80 -6.78
C LEU A 147 7.65 2.79 -5.95
N ALA A 148 7.41 2.89 -4.64
CA ALA A 148 8.13 3.79 -3.74
C ALA A 148 9.58 3.32 -3.43
N ALA A 149 9.87 2.03 -3.63
CA ALA A 149 11.20 1.49 -3.45
C ALA A 149 12.13 1.87 -4.61
N ALA A 150 13.45 1.79 -4.38
CA ALA A 150 14.43 2.04 -5.43
C ALA A 150 14.18 1.10 -6.63
N PRO A 151 14.13 1.61 -7.87
CA PRO A 151 13.70 0.82 -9.04
C PRO A 151 14.73 -0.24 -9.47
N PHE A 152 16.00 -0.04 -9.16
CA PHE A 152 17.10 -0.99 -9.36
C PHE A 152 18.26 -0.56 -8.45
N ARG A 153 19.32 -1.37 -8.39
CA ARG A 153 20.61 -1.03 -7.78
C ARG A 153 21.64 -0.86 -8.88
N SER A 154 22.51 0.13 -8.75
CA SER A 154 23.54 0.46 -9.74
C SER A 154 24.93 0.36 -9.14
N THR A 155 25.89 -0.18 -9.89
CA THR A 155 27.32 -0.06 -9.61
C THR A 155 27.96 1.17 -10.26
N ASP A 156 27.25 1.86 -11.14
CA ASP A 156 27.69 3.09 -11.80
C ASP A 156 27.60 4.29 -10.83
N PRO A 157 28.72 4.99 -10.54
CA PRO A 157 28.70 6.17 -9.69
C PRO A 157 27.90 7.35 -10.27
N TYR A 158 27.70 7.42 -11.59
CA TYR A 158 26.98 8.52 -12.26
C TYR A 158 25.47 8.35 -12.24
N LEU A 159 24.95 7.17 -11.89
CA LEU A 159 23.54 6.87 -11.91
C LEU A 159 23.16 6.08 -10.65
N ARG A 160 22.82 6.83 -9.60
CA ARG A 160 22.48 6.28 -8.28
C ARG A 160 20.96 6.34 -8.06
N PRO A 161 20.24 5.23 -8.29
CA PRO A 161 18.82 5.15 -7.95
C PRO A 161 18.63 5.17 -6.42
N THR A 162 17.62 5.90 -5.96
CA THR A 162 17.24 5.97 -4.55
C THR A 162 15.78 5.60 -4.35
N ALA A 163 15.41 5.24 -3.13
CA ALA A 163 14.00 5.11 -2.76
C ALA A 163 13.35 6.50 -2.75
N VAL A 164 12.01 6.55 -2.86
CA VAL A 164 11.26 7.81 -3.02
C VAL A 164 11.59 8.88 -1.96
N LEU A 165 11.98 8.46 -0.76
CA LEU A 165 12.22 9.33 0.38
C LEU A 165 13.63 9.91 0.42
N ASP A 166 14.57 9.23 -0.24
CA ASP A 166 15.94 9.67 -0.45
C ASP A 166 16.10 10.25 -1.87
N ALA A 167 14.99 10.48 -2.57
CA ALA A 167 14.97 10.95 -3.94
C ALA A 167 15.06 12.49 -3.99
N PRO A 168 15.61 13.04 -5.09
CA PRO A 168 15.57 14.48 -5.35
C PRO A 168 14.13 15.02 -5.30
N PRO A 169 13.94 16.34 -5.04
CA PRO A 169 12.62 16.90 -4.80
C PRO A 169 11.58 16.59 -5.89
N TRP A 170 11.96 16.71 -7.16
CA TRP A 170 11.03 16.47 -8.28
C TRP A 170 10.66 14.99 -8.43
N VAL A 171 11.64 14.09 -8.24
CA VAL A 171 11.43 12.64 -8.25
C VAL A 171 10.54 12.24 -7.07
N MET A 172 10.84 12.75 -5.87
CA MET A 172 10.04 12.51 -4.67
C MET A 172 8.59 12.96 -4.85
N VAL A 173 8.37 14.22 -5.30
CA VAL A 173 7.02 14.74 -5.57
C VAL A 173 6.30 13.89 -6.61
N GLY A 174 6.96 13.56 -7.72
CA GLY A 174 6.37 12.76 -8.79
C GLY A 174 5.98 11.35 -8.34
N MET A 175 6.84 10.68 -7.58
CA MET A 175 6.59 9.35 -7.07
C MET A 175 5.56 9.34 -5.94
N LEU A 176 5.49 10.37 -5.09
CA LEU A 176 4.40 10.54 -4.10
C LEU A 176 3.05 10.76 -4.79
N LEU A 177 3.01 11.59 -5.85
CA LEU A 177 1.81 11.77 -6.66
C LEU A 177 1.35 10.44 -7.27
N ILE A 178 2.27 9.64 -7.83
CA ILE A 178 1.95 8.29 -8.33
C ILE A 178 1.47 7.37 -7.20
N ALA A 179 2.14 7.38 -6.05
CA ALA A 179 1.82 6.54 -4.90
C ALA A 179 0.41 6.82 -4.34
N VAL A 180 -0.07 8.05 -4.44
CA VAL A 180 -1.46 8.42 -4.11
C VAL A 180 -2.41 8.11 -5.27
N ALA A 181 -2.00 8.40 -6.51
CA ALA A 181 -2.85 8.23 -7.70
C ALA A 181 -3.20 6.77 -7.98
N VAL A 182 -2.31 5.81 -7.71
CA VAL A 182 -2.55 4.37 -7.94
C VAL A 182 -3.72 3.82 -7.11
N PRO A 183 -3.73 3.91 -5.76
CA PRO A 183 -4.85 3.43 -4.95
C PRO A 183 -6.12 4.23 -5.21
N LEU A 184 -6.00 5.54 -5.49
CA LEU A 184 -7.15 6.35 -5.88
C LEU A 184 -7.74 5.89 -7.21
N ALA A 185 -6.93 5.60 -8.23
CA ALA A 185 -7.39 5.09 -9.52
C ALA A 185 -8.04 3.70 -9.37
N ALA A 186 -7.48 2.84 -8.53
CA ALA A 186 -8.03 1.52 -8.22
C ALA A 186 -9.42 1.64 -7.56
N ALA A 187 -9.55 2.56 -6.59
CA ALA A 187 -10.79 2.87 -5.89
C ALA A 187 -11.83 3.49 -6.84
N LEU A 188 -11.45 4.47 -7.66
CA LEU A 188 -12.34 5.11 -8.63
C LEU A 188 -12.83 4.12 -9.69
N ALA A 189 -11.94 3.22 -10.16
CA ALA A 189 -12.31 2.20 -11.12
C ALA A 189 -13.37 1.26 -10.52
N ILE A 190 -13.14 0.72 -9.33
CA ILE A 190 -14.03 -0.28 -8.74
C ILE A 190 -15.34 0.31 -8.17
N SER A 191 -15.35 1.61 -7.88
CA SER A 191 -16.57 2.36 -7.54
C SER A 191 -17.41 2.74 -8.75
N SER A 192 -16.98 2.43 -9.98
CA SER A 192 -17.76 2.76 -11.17
C SER A 192 -19.04 1.92 -11.23
N ALA A 193 -20.16 2.60 -11.42
CA ALA A 193 -21.47 1.99 -11.62
C ALA A 193 -21.53 1.05 -12.84
N GLU A 194 -20.73 1.35 -13.87
CA GLU A 194 -20.71 0.62 -15.12
C GLU A 194 -19.62 -0.48 -15.08
N PRO A 195 -19.97 -1.78 -15.13
CA PRO A 195 -19.01 -2.87 -14.99
C PRO A 195 -17.90 -2.81 -16.04
N GLU A 196 -18.23 -2.40 -17.26
CA GLU A 196 -17.24 -2.24 -18.31
C GLU A 196 -16.24 -1.13 -18.00
N ALA A 197 -16.69 0.01 -17.43
CA ALA A 197 -15.81 1.08 -17.01
C ALA A 197 -14.94 0.67 -15.82
N ALA A 198 -15.48 -0.10 -14.86
CA ALA A 198 -14.70 -0.63 -13.74
C ALA A 198 -13.58 -1.57 -14.21
N ARG A 199 -13.91 -2.52 -15.09
CA ARG A 199 -12.91 -3.39 -15.73
C ARG A 199 -11.90 -2.58 -16.52
N GLY A 200 -12.37 -1.59 -17.28
CA GLY A 200 -11.52 -0.72 -18.08
C GLY A 200 -10.53 0.04 -17.22
N GLY A 201 -11.00 0.63 -16.12
CA GLY A 201 -10.17 1.33 -15.14
C GLY A 201 -9.09 0.44 -14.53
N LEU A 202 -9.42 -0.80 -14.15
CA LEU A 202 -8.40 -1.71 -13.61
C LEU A 202 -7.39 -2.15 -14.68
N VAL A 203 -7.83 -2.46 -15.89
CA VAL A 203 -6.92 -2.78 -17.02
C VAL A 203 -6.02 -1.59 -17.35
N GLY A 204 -6.59 -0.38 -17.42
CA GLY A 204 -5.85 0.86 -17.67
C GLY A 204 -4.79 1.13 -16.60
N LEU A 205 -5.11 0.87 -15.32
CA LEU A 205 -4.19 1.02 -14.20
C LEU A 205 -3.04 0.03 -14.31
N VAL A 206 -3.33 -1.24 -14.62
CA VAL A 206 -2.29 -2.26 -14.86
C VAL A 206 -1.34 -1.83 -15.98
N LEU A 207 -1.87 -1.40 -17.12
CA LEU A 207 -1.05 -0.94 -18.24
C LEU A 207 -0.20 0.29 -17.89
N ALA A 208 -0.75 1.23 -17.11
CA ALA A 208 -0.03 2.40 -16.63
C ALA A 208 1.12 2.03 -15.68
N VAL A 209 0.89 1.10 -14.74
CA VAL A 209 1.90 0.58 -13.80
C VAL A 209 2.99 -0.21 -14.54
N LEU A 210 2.62 -1.06 -15.52
CA LEU A 210 3.60 -1.74 -16.38
C LEU A 210 4.51 -0.74 -17.10
N GLY A 211 3.95 0.39 -17.55
CA GLY A 211 4.72 1.49 -18.16
C GLY A 211 5.71 2.19 -17.20
N LEU A 212 5.66 1.92 -15.90
CA LEU A 212 6.61 2.41 -14.89
C LEU A 212 7.64 1.34 -14.51
N ILE A 213 7.23 0.07 -14.36
CA ILE A 213 8.09 -0.99 -13.82
C ILE A 213 8.86 -1.77 -14.89
N VAL A 214 8.37 -1.85 -16.12
CA VAL A 214 9.05 -2.62 -17.17
C VAL A 214 10.38 -1.99 -17.60
N PRO A 215 10.50 -0.66 -17.80
CA PRO A 215 11.79 -0.06 -18.17
C PRO A 215 12.95 -0.37 -17.21
N PRO A 216 12.83 -0.20 -15.87
CA PRO A 216 13.92 -0.54 -14.97
C PRO A 216 14.21 -2.06 -14.94
N ILE A 217 13.20 -2.93 -15.02
CA ILE A 217 13.43 -4.39 -15.11
C ILE A 217 14.25 -4.73 -16.37
N VAL A 218 13.86 -4.19 -17.53
CA VAL A 218 14.60 -4.44 -18.78
C VAL A 218 16.03 -3.89 -18.71
N SER A 219 16.24 -2.77 -18.01
CA SER A 219 17.57 -2.21 -17.79
C SER A 219 18.51 -3.19 -17.08
N THR A 220 18.00 -3.92 -16.08
CA THR A 220 18.78 -4.96 -15.35
C THR A 220 19.11 -6.21 -16.19
N ILE A 221 18.39 -6.41 -17.29
CA ILE A 221 18.67 -7.50 -18.25
C ILE A 221 19.64 -7.01 -19.33
N ALA A 222 19.52 -5.74 -19.72
CA ALA A 222 20.28 -5.14 -20.81
C ALA A 222 21.69 -4.69 -20.39
N SER A 223 21.95 -4.48 -19.10
CA SER A 223 23.24 -4.04 -18.57
C SER A 223 23.64 -4.86 -17.34
N ASP A 224 24.91 -5.21 -17.26
CA ASP A 224 25.55 -5.89 -16.13
C ASP A 224 25.80 -4.97 -14.93
N GLN A 225 25.59 -3.65 -15.10
CA GLN A 225 25.77 -2.64 -14.05
C GLN A 225 24.53 -2.46 -13.16
N PHE A 226 23.39 -3.03 -13.56
CA PHE A 226 22.11 -2.84 -12.89
C PHE A 226 21.56 -4.14 -12.33
N PHE A 227 21.16 -4.13 -11.07
CA PHE A 227 20.60 -5.27 -10.36
C PHE A 227 19.16 -5.00 -9.94
N ILE A 228 18.30 -6.01 -10.06
CA ILE A 228 16.90 -5.89 -9.67
C ILE A 228 16.75 -5.75 -8.15
N THR A 229 15.86 -4.86 -7.73
CA THR A 229 15.45 -4.69 -6.33
C THR A 229 14.07 -5.30 -6.10
N TRP A 230 13.65 -5.38 -4.84
CA TRP A 230 12.34 -5.95 -4.49
C TRP A 230 11.15 -5.09 -4.96
N GLY A 231 11.34 -3.78 -5.13
CA GLY A 231 10.30 -2.81 -5.45
C GLY A 231 9.49 -3.12 -6.71
N PRO A 232 10.15 -3.18 -7.89
CA PRO A 232 9.49 -3.54 -9.14
C PRO A 232 8.79 -4.90 -9.10
N LEU A 233 9.34 -5.87 -8.35
CA LEU A 233 8.74 -7.20 -8.20
C LEU A 233 7.43 -7.15 -7.41
N VAL A 234 7.39 -6.38 -6.30
CA VAL A 234 6.16 -6.16 -5.52
C VAL A 234 5.11 -5.42 -6.35
N ALA A 235 5.52 -4.38 -7.09
CA ALA A 235 4.62 -3.64 -7.96
C ALA A 235 4.09 -4.51 -9.12
N LEU A 236 4.93 -5.41 -9.68
CA LEU A 236 4.52 -6.37 -10.70
C LEU A 236 3.49 -7.38 -10.16
N GLY A 237 3.73 -7.94 -8.97
CA GLY A 237 2.79 -8.84 -8.30
C GLY A 237 1.45 -8.16 -8.00
N GLY A 238 1.48 -6.91 -7.52
CA GLY A 238 0.28 -6.10 -7.30
C GLY A 238 -0.47 -5.79 -8.61
N ALA A 239 0.25 -5.45 -9.69
CA ALA A 239 -0.35 -5.25 -11.00
C ALA A 239 -1.00 -6.53 -11.56
N ALA A 240 -0.37 -7.69 -11.37
CA ALA A 240 -0.96 -8.98 -11.73
C ALA A 240 -2.27 -9.24 -10.95
N LEU A 241 -2.29 -8.92 -9.65
CA LEU A 241 -3.48 -9.05 -8.83
C LEU A 241 -4.60 -8.09 -9.25
N LEU A 242 -4.29 -6.84 -9.60
CA LEU A 242 -5.25 -5.90 -10.20
C LEU A 242 -5.81 -6.43 -11.53
N ALA A 243 -4.99 -7.08 -12.35
CA ALA A 243 -5.43 -7.69 -13.60
C ALA A 243 -6.43 -8.84 -13.36
N VAL A 244 -6.19 -9.66 -12.33
CA VAL A 244 -7.14 -10.70 -11.89
C VAL A 244 -8.45 -10.06 -11.41
N LEU A 245 -8.38 -8.96 -10.65
CA LEU A 245 -9.55 -8.24 -10.13
C LEU A 245 -10.38 -7.53 -11.22
N ALA A 246 -9.78 -7.22 -12.37
CA ALA A 246 -10.49 -6.67 -13.51
C ALA A 246 -11.54 -7.64 -14.08
N VAL A 247 -11.39 -8.96 -13.87
CA VAL A 247 -12.33 -9.98 -14.36
C VAL A 247 -13.69 -9.90 -13.63
N PRO A 248 -13.78 -10.02 -12.29
CA PRO A 248 -15.04 -9.88 -11.57
C PRO A 248 -15.59 -8.44 -11.58
N ALA A 249 -14.74 -7.42 -11.74
CA ALA A 249 -15.19 -6.04 -11.88
C ALA A 249 -16.13 -5.87 -13.10
N GLY A 250 -15.83 -6.55 -14.21
CA GLY A 250 -16.61 -6.48 -15.45
C GLY A 250 -17.83 -7.40 -15.55
N ARG A 251 -18.19 -8.12 -14.48
CA ARG A 251 -19.42 -8.92 -14.45
C ARG A 251 -20.57 -8.06 -13.93
N GLY A 252 -21.62 -7.91 -14.75
CA GLY A 252 -22.89 -7.29 -14.36
C GLY A 252 -23.64 -8.13 -13.31
N ARG A 253 -24.54 -7.50 -12.56
CA ARG A 253 -25.38 -8.17 -11.56
C ARG A 253 -26.52 -8.89 -12.28
N GLU A 254 -26.66 -10.21 -12.07
CA GLU A 254 -27.97 -10.84 -12.24
C GLU A 254 -28.81 -10.46 -11.02
N PRO A 255 -30.02 -9.90 -11.18
CA PRO A 255 -30.88 -9.58 -10.06
C PRO A 255 -31.20 -10.88 -9.31
N ALA A 256 -30.67 -11.02 -8.10
CA ALA A 256 -31.00 -12.11 -7.20
C ALA A 256 -32.49 -12.01 -6.87
N ALA A 257 -33.26 -12.98 -7.33
CA ALA A 257 -34.68 -13.09 -7.01
C ALA A 257 -34.84 -13.60 -5.57
N GLY A 258 -35.61 -12.87 -4.77
CA GLY A 258 -36.27 -13.41 -3.57
C GLY A 258 -35.48 -13.32 -2.28
N GLY A 259 -36.06 -12.62 -1.31
CA GLY A 259 -35.56 -12.52 0.05
C GLY A 259 -35.69 -13.83 0.82
N GLU A 260 -34.55 -14.26 1.35
CA GLU A 260 -34.32 -14.90 2.64
C GLU A 260 -32.82 -14.67 2.91
N ASP A 261 -32.45 -14.39 4.17
CA ASP A 261 -31.04 -14.25 4.61
C ASP A 261 -30.30 -15.59 4.43
N VAL A 262 -29.98 -15.95 3.19
CA VAL A 262 -29.22 -17.14 2.84
C VAL A 262 -27.76 -16.70 2.75
N GLU A 263 -27.02 -16.90 3.86
CA GLU A 263 -25.57 -16.71 3.91
C GLU A 263 -24.92 -17.46 2.74
N LEU A 264 -24.26 -16.71 1.83
CA LEU A 264 -23.64 -17.32 0.66
C LEU A 264 -22.47 -18.20 1.11
N PRO A 265 -22.31 -19.42 0.55
CA PRO A 265 -21.19 -20.32 0.87
C PRO A 265 -19.80 -19.71 0.58
N GLY A 266 -19.74 -18.56 -0.09
CA GLY A 266 -18.53 -17.77 -0.29
C GLY A 266 -18.06 -16.99 0.94
N GLN A 267 -18.97 -16.52 1.81
CA GLN A 267 -18.62 -15.73 2.99
C GLN A 267 -17.88 -16.57 4.02
N GLU A 268 -18.37 -17.78 4.30
CA GLU A 268 -17.71 -18.72 5.21
C GLU A 268 -16.31 -19.09 4.72
N ARG A 269 -16.16 -19.30 3.41
CA ARG A 269 -14.85 -19.56 2.80
C ARG A 269 -13.91 -18.37 2.95
N LEU A 270 -14.39 -17.14 2.76
CA LEU A 270 -13.57 -15.93 2.95
C LEU A 270 -13.14 -15.75 4.41
N GLN A 271 -14.04 -15.98 5.37
CA GLN A 271 -13.71 -15.95 6.79
C GLN A 271 -12.69 -17.04 7.16
N MET A 272 -12.85 -18.25 6.62
CA MET A 272 -11.90 -19.34 6.81
C MET A 272 -10.53 -19.03 6.19
N VAL A 273 -10.49 -18.47 4.99
CA VAL A 273 -9.23 -18.02 4.34
C VAL A 273 -8.57 -16.93 5.18
N ALA A 274 -9.32 -15.93 5.65
CA ALA A 274 -8.80 -14.91 6.54
C ALA A 274 -8.23 -15.52 7.83
N GLY A 275 -8.95 -16.49 8.42
CA GLY A 275 -8.51 -17.24 9.60
C GLY A 275 -7.21 -18.02 9.38
N VAL A 276 -7.11 -18.78 8.29
CA VAL A 276 -5.92 -19.57 7.95
C VAL A 276 -4.72 -18.65 7.73
N LEU A 277 -4.88 -17.57 6.96
CA LEU A 277 -3.82 -16.59 6.74
C LEU A 277 -3.39 -15.92 8.06
N ALA A 278 -4.35 -15.61 8.95
CA ALA A 278 -4.08 -15.02 10.26
C ALA A 278 -3.26 -15.96 11.14
N VAL A 279 -3.61 -17.26 11.18
CA VAL A 279 -2.88 -18.28 11.92
C VAL A 279 -1.47 -18.44 11.39
N LEU A 280 -1.31 -18.56 10.07
CA LEU A 280 0.02 -18.69 9.45
C LEU A 280 0.87 -17.44 9.68
N SER A 281 0.28 -16.24 9.58
CA SER A 281 0.97 -14.99 9.87
C SER A 281 1.37 -14.90 11.35
N GLY A 282 0.51 -15.32 12.26
CA GLY A 282 0.78 -15.38 13.69
C GLY A 282 1.95 -16.31 14.01
N LEU A 283 1.93 -17.53 13.46
CA LEU A 283 3.03 -18.49 13.60
C LEU A 283 4.33 -17.97 13.00
N ALA A 284 4.29 -17.43 11.78
CA ALA A 284 5.46 -16.86 11.11
C ALA A 284 6.06 -15.68 11.90
N SER A 285 5.21 -14.83 12.49
CA SER A 285 5.64 -13.72 13.36
C SER A 285 6.38 -14.23 14.59
N MET A 286 5.83 -15.26 15.25
CA MET A 286 6.46 -15.87 16.42
C MET A 286 7.77 -16.56 16.07
N VAL A 287 7.83 -17.29 14.94
CA VAL A 287 9.07 -17.91 14.43
C VAL A 287 10.12 -16.83 14.10
N GLY A 288 9.72 -15.76 13.42
CA GLY A 288 10.61 -14.64 13.09
C GLY A 288 11.13 -13.89 14.31
N ALA A 289 10.39 -13.89 15.42
CA ALA A 289 10.82 -13.33 16.70
C ALA A 289 11.86 -14.19 17.44
N LEU A 290 11.82 -15.51 17.22
CA LEU A 290 12.66 -16.48 17.92
C LEU A 290 13.94 -16.84 17.16
N LEU A 291 13.94 -16.73 15.83
CA LEU A 291 15.10 -16.99 14.98
C LEU A 291 16.01 -15.77 14.85
N SER A 292 17.29 -16.01 14.57
CA SER A 292 18.24 -14.96 14.19
C SER A 292 17.77 -14.26 12.92
N THR A 293 17.60 -12.94 13.00
CA THR A 293 17.21 -12.11 11.85
C THR A 293 18.40 -11.72 10.98
N VAL A 294 19.59 -11.70 11.57
CA VAL A 294 20.85 -11.33 10.94
C VAL A 294 21.91 -12.31 11.43
N ASP A 295 22.71 -12.83 10.50
CA ASP A 295 23.88 -13.62 10.81
C ASP A 295 25.10 -12.71 10.77
N VAL A 296 25.74 -12.56 11.92
CA VAL A 296 26.88 -11.66 12.13
C VAL A 296 28.15 -12.51 12.29
N PRO A 297 29.22 -12.23 11.54
CA PRO A 297 30.46 -12.98 11.65
C PRO A 297 31.11 -12.78 13.04
N PRO A 298 31.89 -13.77 13.51
CA PRO A 298 32.31 -13.87 14.92
C PRO A 298 33.29 -12.78 15.37
N ASP A 299 33.86 -12.04 14.42
CA ASP A 299 34.74 -10.89 14.62
C ASP A 299 33.99 -9.58 14.89
N LEU A 300 32.67 -9.55 14.69
CA LEU A 300 31.81 -8.40 14.96
C LEU A 300 30.99 -8.57 16.25
N PRO A 301 30.63 -7.48 16.94
CA PRO A 301 29.74 -7.54 18.11
C PRO A 301 28.40 -8.18 17.74
N SER A 302 27.90 -9.07 18.61
CA SER A 302 26.60 -9.72 18.40
C SER A 302 25.47 -8.68 18.31
N LEU A 303 24.68 -8.73 17.25
CA LEU A 303 23.54 -7.83 17.04
C LEU A 303 22.24 -8.50 17.50
N VAL A 304 21.62 -7.98 18.56
CA VAL A 304 20.32 -8.46 19.05
C VAL A 304 19.19 -7.56 18.54
N ASN A 305 18.27 -8.14 17.77
CA ASN A 305 17.11 -7.42 17.24
C ASN A 305 15.98 -7.32 18.29
N TYR A 306 16.15 -6.46 19.29
CA TYR A 306 15.14 -6.24 20.35
C TYR A 306 13.73 -5.93 19.84
N PRO A 307 13.54 -5.10 18.77
CA PRO A 307 12.22 -4.87 18.20
C PRO A 307 11.44 -6.12 17.78
N ALA A 308 12.12 -7.21 17.41
CA ALA A 308 11.47 -8.46 17.05
C ALA A 308 10.60 -9.04 18.18
N ARG A 309 10.85 -8.67 19.45
CA ARG A 309 10.02 -9.07 20.60
C ARG A 309 8.56 -8.60 20.48
N MET A 310 8.29 -7.52 19.75
CA MET A 310 6.93 -7.01 19.52
C MET A 310 6.10 -7.95 18.62
N LEU A 311 6.75 -8.81 17.84
CA LEU A 311 6.09 -9.82 17.01
C LEU A 311 5.43 -10.93 17.83
N LEU A 312 5.89 -11.18 19.06
CA LEU A 312 5.30 -12.19 19.94
C LEU A 312 3.86 -11.84 20.32
N PRO A 313 3.57 -10.69 20.96
CA PRO A 313 2.19 -10.30 21.23
C PRO A 313 1.40 -10.02 19.95
N ALA A 314 2.05 -9.48 18.90
CA ALA A 314 1.39 -9.25 17.60
C ALA A 314 0.87 -10.55 16.98
N GLY A 315 1.76 -11.54 16.87
CA GLY A 315 1.49 -12.84 16.28
C GLY A 315 0.54 -13.69 17.13
N LEU A 316 0.66 -13.65 18.45
CA LEU A 316 -0.24 -14.38 19.36
C LEU A 316 -1.70 -13.93 19.19
N VAL A 317 -1.96 -12.63 19.15
CA VAL A 317 -3.33 -12.12 18.97
C VAL A 317 -3.87 -12.47 17.58
N LEU A 318 -3.04 -12.37 16.53
CA LEU A 318 -3.47 -12.72 15.18
C LEU A 318 -3.75 -14.23 15.06
N LEU A 319 -2.95 -15.07 15.71
CA LEU A 319 -3.17 -16.51 15.81
C LEU A 319 -4.49 -16.82 16.52
N VAL A 320 -4.73 -16.24 17.70
CA VAL A 320 -5.98 -16.46 18.46
C VAL A 320 -7.19 -15.99 17.68
N LEU A 321 -7.17 -14.77 17.12
CA LEU A 321 -8.27 -14.27 16.30
C LEU A 321 -8.48 -15.13 15.06
N GLY A 322 -7.41 -15.59 14.41
CA GLY A 322 -7.46 -16.49 13.26
C GLY A 322 -8.15 -17.82 13.58
N LEU A 323 -7.84 -18.42 14.73
CA LEU A 323 -8.49 -19.65 15.20
C LEU A 323 -9.99 -19.44 15.45
N THR A 324 -10.40 -18.26 15.94
CA THR A 324 -11.84 -17.99 16.16
C THR A 324 -12.65 -17.92 14.85
N MET A 325 -12.02 -17.68 13.70
CA MET A 325 -12.70 -17.68 12.39
C MET A 325 -13.17 -19.08 11.96
N ALA A 326 -12.67 -20.15 12.57
CA ALA A 326 -13.16 -21.51 12.32
C ALA A 326 -14.53 -21.78 13.00
N VAL A 327 -14.96 -20.92 13.93
CA VAL A 327 -16.21 -21.07 14.69
C VAL A 327 -17.21 -20.01 14.22
N ARG A 328 -18.24 -20.43 13.47
CA ARG A 328 -19.24 -19.53 12.83
C ARG A 328 -19.76 -18.41 13.74
N GLY A 329 -20.17 -18.72 14.97
CA GLY A 329 -20.71 -17.73 15.91
C GLY A 329 -19.69 -16.70 16.41
N LEU A 330 -18.41 -17.07 16.50
CA LEU A 330 -17.34 -16.15 16.89
C LEU A 330 -16.79 -15.38 15.69
N ALA A 331 -16.75 -16.01 14.51
CA ALA A 331 -16.22 -15.44 13.28
C ALA A 331 -16.92 -14.12 12.94
N SER A 332 -18.25 -14.10 12.87
CA SER A 332 -19.03 -12.89 12.56
C SER A 332 -18.87 -11.77 13.59
N THR A 333 -18.60 -12.13 14.86
CA THR A 333 -18.46 -11.17 15.96
C THR A 333 -17.04 -10.58 16.04
N LEU A 334 -16.02 -11.41 15.84
CA LEU A 334 -14.61 -11.05 16.05
C LEU A 334 -13.86 -10.71 14.76
N ARG A 335 -14.42 -11.00 13.58
CA ARG A 335 -13.84 -10.61 12.28
C ARG A 335 -13.50 -9.11 12.20
N PRO A 336 -14.33 -8.16 12.70
CA PRO A 336 -13.96 -6.75 12.67
C PRO A 336 -12.69 -6.46 13.48
N ALA A 337 -12.44 -7.17 14.58
CA ALA A 337 -11.17 -7.05 15.31
C ALA A 337 -10.00 -7.59 14.49
N LEU A 338 -10.18 -8.72 13.79
CA LEU A 338 -9.16 -9.31 12.91
C LEU A 338 -8.81 -8.37 11.73
N ALA A 339 -9.80 -7.67 11.17
CA ALA A 339 -9.63 -6.69 10.10
C ALA A 339 -8.76 -5.48 10.49
N VAL A 340 -8.47 -5.31 11.78
CA VAL A 340 -7.60 -4.26 12.33
C VAL A 340 -6.30 -4.85 12.87
N ALA A 341 -6.37 -5.98 13.58
CA ALA A 341 -5.24 -6.57 14.30
C ALA A 341 -4.05 -6.95 13.40
N TRP A 342 -4.28 -7.29 12.13
CA TRP A 342 -3.20 -7.60 11.17
C TRP A 342 -2.18 -6.47 11.03
N ALA A 343 -2.60 -5.21 11.20
CA ALA A 343 -1.72 -4.04 11.11
C ALA A 343 -0.67 -4.04 12.24
N GLY A 344 -0.97 -4.69 13.38
CA GLY A 344 -0.02 -4.85 14.48
C GLY A 344 1.19 -5.70 14.09
N VAL A 345 1.00 -6.75 13.28
CA VAL A 345 2.11 -7.56 12.75
C VAL A 345 2.95 -6.75 11.78
N VAL A 346 2.32 -6.01 10.86
CA VAL A 346 3.04 -5.16 9.89
C VAL A 346 3.86 -4.08 10.58
N PHE A 347 3.29 -3.45 11.61
CA PHE A 347 3.99 -2.47 12.44
C PHE A 347 5.20 -3.07 13.15
N ALA A 348 5.03 -4.17 13.89
CA ALA A 348 6.11 -4.82 14.62
C ALA A 348 7.22 -5.33 13.67
N ALA A 349 6.82 -5.94 12.55
CA ALA A 349 7.76 -6.44 11.55
C ALA A 349 8.54 -5.32 10.86
N ALA A 350 7.90 -4.19 10.55
CA ALA A 350 8.57 -3.05 9.92
C ALA A 350 9.68 -2.47 10.81
N ILE A 351 9.46 -2.36 12.13
CA ILE A 351 10.50 -1.90 13.06
C ILE A 351 11.64 -2.93 13.12
N ALA A 352 11.33 -4.23 13.16
CA ALA A 352 12.34 -5.28 13.20
C ALA A 352 13.16 -5.38 11.89
N LEU A 353 12.52 -5.23 10.72
CA LEU A 353 13.16 -5.26 9.41
C LEU A 353 14.06 -4.04 9.17
N ASP A 354 13.72 -2.90 9.75
CA ASP A 354 14.55 -1.69 9.68
C ASP A 354 15.93 -1.88 10.34
N VAL A 355 16.03 -2.73 11.38
CA VAL A 355 17.31 -3.16 11.97
C VAL A 355 18.09 -4.04 10.98
N VAL A 356 17.41 -4.99 10.33
CA VAL A 356 18.03 -5.91 9.36
C VAL A 356 18.61 -5.14 8.17
N VAL A 357 17.83 -4.23 7.59
CA VAL A 357 18.26 -3.43 6.43
C VAL A 357 19.41 -2.49 6.80
N GLY A 358 19.41 -1.93 8.01
CA GLY A 358 20.57 -1.19 8.53
C GLY A 358 21.82 -2.05 8.66
N ALA A 359 21.68 -3.32 9.08
CA ALA A 359 22.79 -4.23 9.32
C ALA A 359 23.42 -4.80 8.04
N VAL A 360 22.60 -5.14 7.03
CA VAL A 360 23.07 -5.73 5.74
C VAL A 360 23.94 -4.78 4.92
N GLY A 361 23.99 -3.49 5.28
CA GLY A 361 24.95 -2.54 4.72
C GLY A 361 26.41 -2.77 5.16
N VAL A 362 26.64 -3.58 6.20
CA VAL A 362 27.97 -3.89 6.73
C VAL A 362 28.53 -5.14 6.05
N ALA A 363 29.80 -5.09 5.63
CA ALA A 363 30.45 -6.20 4.97
C ALA A 363 30.48 -7.46 5.87
N GLY A 364 30.14 -8.61 5.30
CA GLY A 364 30.12 -9.90 6.01
C GLY A 364 28.84 -10.19 6.79
N VAL A 365 27.91 -9.24 6.90
CA VAL A 365 26.61 -9.43 7.56
C VAL A 365 25.61 -10.03 6.59
N GLU A 366 25.05 -11.18 6.93
CA GLU A 366 24.09 -11.91 6.09
C GLU A 366 22.66 -11.89 6.67
N VAL A 367 21.68 -12.12 5.80
CA VAL A 367 20.27 -12.18 6.18
C VAL A 367 19.96 -13.54 6.80
N GLY A 368 19.62 -13.54 8.10
CA GLY A 368 19.27 -14.76 8.83
C GLY A 368 17.87 -15.29 8.51
N PRO A 369 17.58 -16.55 8.87
CA PRO A 369 16.31 -17.20 8.57
C PRO A 369 15.09 -16.51 9.21
N GLY A 370 15.27 -15.83 10.35
CA GLY A 370 14.21 -15.05 10.99
C GLY A 370 13.67 -13.93 10.10
N THR A 371 14.51 -13.33 9.25
CA THR A 371 14.08 -12.28 8.30
C THR A 371 13.12 -12.82 7.25
N TRP A 372 13.32 -14.04 6.76
CA TRP A 372 12.40 -14.66 5.82
C TRP A 372 11.04 -14.97 6.47
N ALA A 373 11.04 -15.41 7.73
CA ALA A 373 9.81 -15.60 8.50
C ALA A 373 9.06 -14.27 8.74
N LEU A 374 9.78 -13.17 9.01
CA LEU A 374 9.25 -11.80 9.09
C LEU A 374 8.60 -11.35 7.77
N ILE A 375 9.27 -11.55 6.64
CA ILE A 375 8.74 -11.20 5.31
C ILE A 375 7.46 -12.00 5.03
N ALA A 376 7.49 -13.31 5.30
CA ALA A 376 6.32 -14.16 5.16
C ALA A 376 5.16 -13.71 6.08
N ALA A 377 5.46 -13.36 7.34
CA ALA A 377 4.48 -12.88 8.30
C ALA A 377 3.76 -11.62 7.80
N VAL A 378 4.51 -10.65 7.25
CA VAL A 378 3.95 -9.41 6.67
C VAL A 378 3.06 -9.73 5.47
N ALA A 379 3.51 -10.57 4.53
CA ALA A 379 2.71 -10.93 3.36
C ALA A 379 1.39 -11.62 3.76
N LEU A 380 1.45 -12.54 4.71
CA LEU A 380 0.27 -13.26 5.24
C LEU A 380 -0.65 -12.33 6.04
N ALA A 381 -0.11 -11.37 6.81
CA ALA A 381 -0.90 -10.37 7.55
C ALA A 381 -1.66 -9.45 6.57
N LEU A 382 -1.01 -8.99 5.50
CA LEU A 382 -1.66 -8.21 4.46
C LEU A 382 -2.78 -9.01 3.78
N GLY A 383 -2.52 -10.28 3.46
CA GLY A 383 -3.55 -11.20 2.95
C GLY A 383 -4.71 -11.40 3.93
N THR A 384 -4.43 -11.45 5.23
CA THR A 384 -5.43 -11.55 6.30
C THR A 384 -6.32 -10.31 6.33
N GLY A 385 -5.75 -9.11 6.35
CA GLY A 385 -6.49 -7.85 6.32
C GLY A 385 -7.37 -7.74 5.08
N ALA A 386 -6.82 -8.09 3.92
CA ALA A 386 -7.53 -8.18 2.65
C ALA A 386 -8.74 -9.12 2.69
N ALA A 387 -8.54 -10.38 3.12
CA ALA A 387 -9.61 -11.37 3.20
C ALA A 387 -10.67 -10.99 4.24
N ALA A 388 -10.26 -10.45 5.39
CA ALA A 388 -11.18 -9.97 6.43
C ALA A 388 -12.00 -8.75 5.97
N ALA A 389 -11.41 -7.85 5.18
CA ALA A 389 -12.09 -6.72 4.57
C ALA A 389 -13.08 -7.16 3.48
N LEU A 390 -12.69 -8.12 2.62
CA LEU A 390 -13.57 -8.73 1.63
C LEU A 390 -14.80 -9.36 2.28
N ALA A 391 -14.58 -10.20 3.30
CA ALA A 391 -15.65 -10.82 4.07
C ALA A 391 -16.60 -9.76 4.69
N GLY A 392 -16.05 -8.64 5.15
CA GLY A 392 -16.85 -7.54 5.69
C GLY A 392 -17.63 -6.73 4.68
N GLY A 393 -17.12 -6.61 3.46
CA GLY A 393 -17.86 -5.98 2.39
C GLY A 393 -19.01 -6.85 1.89
N VAL A 394 -18.80 -8.17 1.80
CA VAL A 394 -19.89 -9.13 1.50
C VAL A 394 -20.99 -9.05 2.55
N GLU A 395 -20.64 -9.04 3.85
CA GLU A 395 -21.59 -8.83 4.95
C GLU A 395 -22.37 -7.50 4.89
N ARG A 396 -21.86 -6.51 4.15
CA ARG A 396 -22.48 -5.20 4.00
C ARG A 396 -23.34 -5.14 2.74
N ASP A 397 -22.94 -5.83 1.68
CA ASP A 397 -23.70 -5.95 0.42
C ASP A 397 -25.03 -6.73 0.64
N GLU A 398 -25.15 -7.49 1.73
CA GLU A 398 -26.34 -8.27 2.09
C GLU A 398 -27.36 -7.51 2.98
N VAL A 399 -26.96 -6.38 3.56
CA VAL A 399 -27.81 -5.64 4.52
C VAL A 399 -28.31 -4.36 3.88
N ASP A 400 -29.62 -4.11 3.97
CA ASP A 400 -30.20 -2.83 3.55
C ASP A 400 -29.56 -1.66 4.35
N LEU A 401 -28.92 -0.74 3.63
CA LEU A 401 -28.24 0.45 4.18
C LEU A 401 -29.10 1.71 4.10
N SER A 402 -30.38 1.59 3.76
CA SER A 402 -31.33 2.71 3.62
C SER A 402 -31.46 3.56 4.90
N GLU A 403 -31.26 2.95 6.08
CA GLU A 403 -31.23 3.65 7.36
C GLU A 403 -29.79 3.99 7.82
N PRO A 404 -29.46 5.28 8.02
CA PRO A 404 -28.14 5.68 8.52
C PRO A 404 -27.97 5.27 9.98
N ILE A 405 -27.21 4.20 10.21
CA ILE A 405 -26.76 3.82 11.56
C ILE A 405 -25.67 4.80 11.99
N ARG A 406 -25.97 5.67 12.96
CA ARG A 406 -24.98 6.59 13.56
C ARG A 406 -25.01 6.50 15.08
N ASN A 407 -23.87 6.18 15.69
CA ASN A 407 -23.72 6.07 17.14
C ASN A 407 -23.19 7.38 17.75
N ASP A 408 -24.08 8.32 18.07
CA ASP A 408 -23.66 9.64 18.56
C ASP A 408 -22.88 9.62 19.89
N ALA A 409 -23.13 8.65 20.79
CA ALA A 409 -22.33 8.57 22.04
C ALA A 409 -20.89 8.10 21.81
N LEU A 410 -20.58 7.51 20.66
CA LEU A 410 -19.21 7.16 20.30
C LEU A 410 -18.46 8.35 19.70
N PHE A 411 -19.15 9.41 19.27
CA PHE A 411 -18.54 10.53 18.55
C PHE A 411 -17.40 11.19 19.34
N LEU A 412 -17.66 11.54 20.60
CA LEU A 412 -16.67 12.16 21.48
C LEU A 412 -15.47 11.23 21.80
N PRO A 413 -15.67 10.00 22.34
CA PRO A 413 -14.54 9.14 22.67
C PRO A 413 -13.77 8.67 21.42
N VAL A 414 -14.44 8.44 20.28
CA VAL A 414 -13.76 8.12 19.02
C VAL A 414 -12.94 9.30 18.51
N GLY A 415 -13.49 10.53 18.53
CA GLY A 415 -12.76 11.73 18.12
C GLY A 415 -11.50 11.94 18.96
N LEU A 416 -11.59 11.75 20.27
CA LEU A 416 -10.45 11.81 21.19
C LEU A 416 -9.44 10.68 20.91
N ALA A 417 -9.90 9.44 20.70
CA ALA A 417 -9.04 8.30 20.39
C ALA A 417 -8.28 8.51 19.07
N VAL A 418 -8.92 9.06 18.04
CA VAL A 418 -8.31 9.40 16.74
C VAL A 418 -7.23 10.46 16.92
N ALA A 419 -7.52 11.54 17.64
CA ALA A 419 -6.53 12.60 17.89
C ALA A 419 -5.31 12.08 18.67
N LEU A 420 -5.54 11.31 19.75
CA LEU A 420 -4.46 10.75 20.56
C LEU A 420 -3.66 9.68 19.81
N SER A 421 -4.31 8.82 19.03
CA SER A 421 -3.59 7.80 18.23
C SER A 421 -2.76 8.45 17.13
N ALA A 422 -3.29 9.44 16.42
CA ALA A 422 -2.52 10.20 15.44
C ALA A 422 -1.27 10.81 16.08
N ALA A 423 -1.40 11.48 17.23
CA ALA A 423 -0.27 12.03 17.97
C ALA A 423 0.76 10.96 18.40
N ALA A 424 0.29 9.78 18.83
CA ALA A 424 1.14 8.66 19.26
C ALA A 424 2.00 8.03 18.14
N TYR A 425 1.53 8.09 16.89
CA TYR A 425 2.28 7.59 15.73
C TYR A 425 3.12 8.69 15.05
N VAL A 426 2.70 9.95 15.14
CA VAL A 426 3.46 11.09 14.61
C VAL A 426 4.73 11.35 15.43
N VAL A 427 4.63 11.28 16.76
CA VAL A 427 5.72 11.61 17.68
C VAL A 427 6.39 10.33 18.21
N PRO A 428 7.71 10.34 18.51
CA PRO A 428 8.39 9.17 19.07
C PRO A 428 7.82 8.71 20.42
N VAL A 429 7.77 7.39 20.63
CA VAL A 429 7.38 6.76 21.92
C VAL A 429 8.58 6.56 22.85
N LEU A 430 9.77 6.43 22.28
CA LEU A 430 11.03 6.23 23.00
C LEU A 430 12.01 7.33 22.64
N SER A 431 12.79 7.76 23.62
CA SER A 431 13.91 8.69 23.43
C SER A 431 15.14 8.15 24.15
N ALA A 432 16.31 8.28 23.55
CA ALA A 432 17.59 8.05 24.20
C ALA A 432 18.67 8.94 23.53
N PRO A 433 19.79 9.23 24.21
CA PRO A 433 20.92 9.93 23.61
C PRO A 433 21.37 9.22 22.32
N ASP A 434 21.62 9.98 21.26
CA ASP A 434 22.10 9.49 19.96
C ASP A 434 21.21 8.42 19.27
N PHE A 435 19.96 8.28 19.70
CA PHE A 435 19.01 7.33 19.15
C PHE A 435 17.84 8.02 18.44
N ILE A 436 17.73 7.77 17.14
CA ILE A 436 16.61 8.24 16.33
C ILE A 436 15.50 7.18 16.39
N ALA A 437 14.50 7.45 17.22
CA ALA A 437 13.36 6.55 17.38
C ALA A 437 12.37 6.62 16.19
N PRO A 438 11.66 5.53 15.88
CA PRO A 438 10.65 5.50 14.83
C PRO A 438 9.47 6.45 15.12
N GLY A 439 9.25 7.40 14.20
CA GLY A 439 8.11 8.32 14.16
C GLY A 439 7.92 8.87 12.74
N LEU A 440 6.75 9.43 12.44
CA LEU A 440 6.49 10.01 11.11
C LEU A 440 7.24 11.33 10.89
N LEU A 441 7.65 12.02 11.97
CA LEU A 441 8.50 13.21 11.92
C LEU A 441 10.00 12.89 11.97
N SER A 442 10.36 11.62 12.20
CA SER A 442 11.73 11.14 12.10
C SER A 442 12.09 10.89 10.62
N PRO A 443 13.38 10.81 10.26
CA PRO A 443 13.79 10.37 8.92
C PRO A 443 13.02 9.12 8.49
N LEU A 444 12.48 9.15 7.28
CA LEU A 444 11.56 8.12 6.84
C LEU A 444 12.31 6.82 6.54
N ARG A 445 11.90 5.76 7.21
CA ARG A 445 12.52 4.42 7.15
C ARG A 445 11.47 3.37 6.90
N ILE A 446 11.87 2.10 6.81
CA ILE A 446 10.92 0.97 6.71
C ILE A 446 9.94 0.99 7.88
N SER A 447 10.42 1.29 9.09
CA SER A 447 9.60 1.46 10.29
C SER A 447 8.51 2.53 10.13
N SER A 448 8.78 3.62 9.39
CA SER A 448 7.82 4.71 9.19
C SER A 448 6.59 4.25 8.41
N TRP A 449 6.75 3.31 7.47
CA TRP A 449 5.63 2.71 6.75
C TRP A 449 4.78 1.82 7.65
N GLY A 450 5.40 1.02 8.52
CA GLY A 450 4.67 0.22 9.50
C GLY A 450 3.88 1.09 10.49
N VAL A 451 4.49 2.18 10.95
CA VAL A 451 3.85 3.22 11.78
C VAL A 451 2.65 3.84 11.05
N LEU A 452 2.82 4.21 9.78
CA LEU A 452 1.77 4.81 8.96
C LEU A 452 0.60 3.85 8.75
N VAL A 453 0.87 2.58 8.41
CA VAL A 453 -0.16 1.54 8.23
C VAL A 453 -0.95 1.34 9.52
N ALA A 454 -0.27 1.23 10.66
CA ALA A 454 -0.95 1.10 11.96
C ALA A 454 -1.82 2.32 12.29
N MET A 455 -1.29 3.53 12.10
CA MET A 455 -2.04 4.78 12.32
C MET A 455 -3.30 4.83 11.45
N LEU A 456 -3.16 4.65 10.15
CA LEU A 456 -4.28 4.71 9.21
C LEU A 456 -5.32 3.63 9.50
N THR A 457 -4.90 2.42 9.85
CA THR A 457 -5.81 1.33 10.21
C THR A 457 -6.59 1.65 11.48
N VAL A 458 -5.92 2.16 12.53
CA VAL A 458 -6.57 2.57 13.79
C VAL A 458 -7.56 3.72 13.56
N VAL A 459 -7.17 4.76 12.82
CA VAL A 459 -8.03 5.90 12.52
C VAL A 459 -9.24 5.48 11.70
N ALA A 460 -9.04 4.69 10.64
CA ALA A 460 -10.12 4.18 9.80
C ALA A 460 -11.08 3.30 10.59
N ALA A 461 -10.57 2.35 11.38
CA ALA A 461 -11.40 1.48 12.23
C ALA A 461 -12.21 2.27 13.26
N SER A 462 -11.58 3.27 13.89
CA SER A 462 -12.23 4.14 14.87
C SER A 462 -13.35 4.95 14.21
N ALA A 463 -13.08 5.57 13.06
CA ALA A 463 -14.09 6.32 12.30
C ALA A 463 -15.25 5.41 11.81
N LEU A 464 -14.94 4.22 11.29
CA LEU A 464 -15.94 3.24 10.84
C LEU A 464 -16.83 2.74 12.00
N SER A 465 -16.30 2.66 13.23
CA SER A 465 -17.06 2.22 14.39
C SER A 465 -18.29 3.08 14.68
N LEU A 466 -18.27 4.37 14.29
CA LEU A 466 -19.40 5.30 14.42
C LEU A 466 -20.63 4.85 13.63
N PHE A 467 -20.41 4.09 12.56
CA PHE A 467 -21.41 3.65 11.60
C PHE A 467 -21.70 2.14 11.69
N CYS A 468 -21.23 1.48 12.76
CA CYS A 468 -21.37 0.04 12.94
C CYS A 468 -22.39 -0.32 14.03
N ARG A 469 -22.98 -1.52 13.95
CA ARG A 469 -23.79 -2.10 15.03
C ARG A 469 -22.95 -2.26 16.32
N PRO A 470 -23.55 -2.20 17.52
CA PRO A 470 -22.83 -2.10 18.80
C PRO A 470 -21.71 -3.14 19.00
N ARG A 471 -22.00 -4.42 18.74
CA ARG A 471 -21.01 -5.52 18.88
C ARG A 471 -19.86 -5.41 17.86
N ARG A 472 -20.17 -5.07 16.60
CA ARG A 472 -19.16 -4.90 15.54
C ARG A 472 -18.29 -3.65 15.78
N ALA A 473 -18.90 -2.57 16.26
CA ALA A 473 -18.19 -1.35 16.67
C ALA A 473 -17.21 -1.65 17.82
N ALA A 474 -17.66 -2.40 18.84
CA ALA A 474 -16.79 -2.82 19.93
C ALA A 474 -15.62 -3.68 19.45
N ALA A 475 -15.86 -4.64 18.55
CA ALA A 475 -14.79 -5.48 17.99
C ALA A 475 -13.75 -4.66 17.19
N LEU A 476 -14.19 -3.70 16.36
CA LEU A 476 -13.28 -2.77 15.66
C LEU A 476 -12.43 -1.96 16.65
N LEU A 477 -13.06 -1.41 17.69
CA LEU A 477 -12.40 -0.59 18.71
C LEU A 477 -11.42 -1.41 19.56
N LEU A 478 -11.74 -2.67 19.86
CA LEU A 478 -10.82 -3.59 20.55
C LEU A 478 -9.62 -3.95 19.66
N GLY A 479 -9.84 -4.20 18.36
CA GLY A 479 -8.76 -4.38 17.40
C GLY A 479 -7.86 -3.16 17.30
N ALA A 480 -8.44 -1.96 17.26
CA ALA A 480 -7.70 -0.68 17.25
C ALA A 480 -6.93 -0.47 18.56
N ALA A 481 -7.55 -0.77 19.70
CA ALA A 481 -6.90 -0.71 21.02
C ALA A 481 -5.69 -1.64 21.06
N PHE A 482 -5.79 -2.85 20.52
CA PHE A 482 -4.65 -3.76 20.44
C PHE A 482 -3.47 -3.17 19.65
N VAL A 483 -3.72 -2.61 18.46
CA VAL A 483 -2.66 -2.02 17.62
C VAL A 483 -2.00 -0.82 18.31
N VAL A 484 -2.78 0.06 18.95
CA VAL A 484 -2.25 1.16 19.77
C VAL A 484 -1.53 0.65 21.02
N GLY A 485 -2.02 -0.44 21.62
CA GLY A 485 -1.40 -1.12 22.75
C GLY A 485 -0.01 -1.65 22.41
N LEU A 486 0.19 -2.18 21.20
CA LEU A 486 1.53 -2.54 20.70
C LEU A 486 2.45 -1.32 20.60
N ARG A 487 1.94 -0.17 20.13
CA ARG A 487 2.71 1.08 20.10
C ARG A 487 3.12 1.53 21.50
N ALA A 488 2.23 1.42 22.50
CA ALA A 488 2.58 1.69 23.90
C ALA A 488 3.56 0.65 24.47
N ALA A 489 3.44 -0.62 24.08
CA ALA A 489 4.31 -1.70 24.53
C ALA A 489 5.74 -1.63 23.94
N GLU A 490 6.00 -0.75 22.97
CA GLU A 490 7.32 -0.57 22.37
C GLU A 490 8.39 -0.28 23.43
N LEU A 491 8.13 0.63 24.37
CA LEU A 491 9.07 0.97 25.42
C LEU A 491 9.41 -0.25 26.30
N PRO A 492 8.47 -0.90 27.02
CA PRO A 492 8.82 -2.00 27.92
C PRO A 492 9.40 -3.23 27.20
N LEU A 493 8.97 -3.51 25.96
CA LEU A 493 9.47 -4.68 25.21
C LEU A 493 10.85 -4.44 24.61
N THR A 494 11.21 -3.19 24.34
CA THR A 494 12.43 -2.84 23.62
C THR A 494 13.38 -1.93 24.41
N VAL A 495 13.13 -1.66 25.70
CA VAL A 495 13.96 -0.74 26.53
C VAL A 495 15.44 -1.10 26.54
N GLN A 496 15.78 -2.39 26.42
CA GLN A 496 17.15 -2.88 26.37
C GLN A 496 17.88 -2.58 25.04
N ARG A 497 17.17 -2.02 24.04
CA ARG A 497 17.75 -1.72 22.72
C ARG A 497 18.78 -0.61 22.76
N VAL A 498 18.63 0.35 23.68
CA VAL A 498 19.50 1.52 23.81
C VAL A 498 19.62 1.90 25.29
N GLU A 499 20.85 2.18 25.72
CA GLU A 499 21.13 2.66 27.07
C GLU A 499 20.52 4.05 27.31
N GLY A 500 19.91 4.25 28.48
CA GLY A 500 19.23 5.51 28.80
C GLY A 500 17.86 5.71 28.12
N ALA A 501 17.26 4.64 27.58
CA ALA A 501 15.91 4.68 27.01
C ALA A 501 14.87 5.16 28.03
N ALA A 502 14.18 6.25 27.68
CA ALA A 502 13.10 6.84 28.46
C ALA A 502 11.82 6.98 27.64
N ALA A 503 10.69 7.12 28.34
CA ALA A 503 9.40 7.41 27.73
C ALA A 503 9.39 8.82 27.12
N ALA A 504 9.11 8.89 25.81
CA ALA A 504 8.86 10.16 25.13
C ALA A 504 7.35 10.50 25.14
N SER A 505 6.98 11.69 24.65
CA SER A 505 5.58 12.17 24.66
C SER A 505 4.63 11.24 23.90
N GLY A 506 5.08 10.57 22.84
CA GLY A 506 4.29 9.59 22.09
C GLY A 506 3.78 8.43 22.94
N MET A 507 4.53 8.02 23.98
CA MET A 507 4.13 6.96 24.91
C MET A 507 2.84 7.31 25.65
N TRP A 508 2.77 8.53 26.17
CA TRP A 508 1.60 9.00 26.92
C TRP A 508 0.36 9.14 26.03
N PHE A 509 0.54 9.60 24.79
CA PHE A 509 -0.54 9.62 23.81
C PHE A 509 -1.01 8.20 23.44
N ALA A 510 -0.10 7.24 23.31
CA ALA A 510 -0.44 5.85 23.03
C ALA A 510 -1.25 5.23 24.18
N VAL A 511 -0.80 5.40 25.42
CA VAL A 511 -1.52 4.91 26.62
C VAL A 511 -2.89 5.58 26.77
N GLY A 512 -2.96 6.91 26.56
CA GLY A 512 -4.22 7.64 26.59
C GLY A 512 -5.21 7.14 25.53
N SER A 513 -4.75 7.00 24.28
CA SER A 513 -5.57 6.47 23.19
C SER A 513 -6.04 5.04 23.46
N PHE A 514 -5.16 4.18 23.97
CA PHE A 514 -5.49 2.81 24.37
C PHE A 514 -6.67 2.77 25.37
N VAL A 515 -6.57 3.55 26.45
CA VAL A 515 -7.63 3.62 27.47
C VAL A 515 -8.94 4.14 26.89
N VAL A 516 -8.89 5.21 26.08
CA VAL A 516 -10.09 5.79 25.46
C VAL A 516 -10.76 4.80 24.50
N LEU A 517 -9.99 4.03 23.71
CA LEU A 517 -10.54 2.99 22.83
C LEU A 517 -11.22 1.86 23.59
N LEU A 518 -10.66 1.44 24.73
CA LEU A 518 -11.30 0.45 25.61
C LEU A 518 -12.61 0.98 26.21
N ILE A 519 -12.63 2.24 26.64
CA ILE A 519 -13.86 2.90 27.14
C ILE A 519 -14.90 2.98 26.03
N ALA A 520 -14.51 3.39 24.82
CA ALA A 520 -15.40 3.45 23.66
C ALA A 520 -15.99 2.07 23.31
N ALA A 521 -15.17 1.01 23.37
CA ALA A 521 -15.62 -0.36 23.17
C ALA A 521 -16.63 -0.79 24.25
N GLY A 522 -16.39 -0.45 25.52
CA GLY A 522 -17.34 -0.70 26.61
C GLY A 522 -18.68 0.04 26.44
N ILE A 523 -18.62 1.31 26.02
CA ILE A 523 -19.83 2.10 25.69
C ILE A 523 -20.60 1.42 24.55
N ALA A 524 -19.91 0.98 23.49
CA ALA A 524 -20.53 0.25 22.41
C ALA A 524 -21.21 -1.04 22.90
N LEU A 525 -20.56 -1.85 23.74
CA LEU A 525 -21.13 -3.10 24.28
C LEU A 525 -22.33 -2.90 25.21
N SER A 526 -22.38 -1.80 25.95
CA SER A 526 -23.49 -1.49 26.87
C SER A 526 -24.79 -1.08 26.17
N ARG A 527 -24.75 -0.78 24.86
CA ARG A 527 -25.94 -0.44 24.08
C ARG A 527 -26.70 -1.69 23.67
N LYS A 528 -27.98 -1.76 24.03
CA LYS A 528 -28.89 -2.80 23.52
C LYS A 528 -29.08 -2.61 22.01
N GLU A 529 -28.93 -3.70 21.26
CA GLU A 529 -29.38 -3.78 19.87
C GLU A 529 -30.90 -3.54 19.91
N LYS A 530 -31.38 -2.46 19.28
CA LYS A 530 -32.83 -2.30 19.10
C LYS A 530 -33.25 -3.48 18.23
N ALA A 531 -34.07 -4.37 18.76
CA ALA A 531 -34.65 -5.45 17.99
C ALA A 531 -35.49 -4.82 16.87
N THR A 532 -35.00 -4.92 15.64
CA THR A 532 -35.81 -4.71 14.44
C THR A 532 -36.71 -5.94 14.31
N THR A 533 -37.95 -5.80 14.77
CA THR A 533 -39.06 -6.72 14.46
C THR A 533 -39.51 -6.54 13.03
#